data_AF-A0A8S3PSX8-F1
#
_entry.id   AF-A0A8S3PSX8-F1
#
_cell.length_a   1.000
_cell.length_b   1.000
_cell.length_c   1.000
_cell.angle_alpha   90.00
_cell.angle_beta   90.00
_cell.angle_gamma   90.00
#
_symmetry.space_group_name_H-M   'P 1'
#
loop_
_entity.id
_entity.type
_entity.pdbx_description
1 polymer ?
#
loop_
_entity_poly.entity_id
_entity_poly.type
_entity_poly.pdbx_seq_one_letter_code
_entity_poly.pdbx_strand_id
1 'polypeptide(L)'
;MADSPTGAPSPDTDASGKKSRVDGSRQSGRVTFPNSAKSGSNKSVLSDDMVPQGNPSRCLRGRHICPRDKERQRKKQERLKQRELKVHEKTTYASKVNFRAASMIRPADSDEDGEAEDSDKAVAVKDDPQFTIAVTRDRHVEKESLAEYIQKKREMFLVQYSLGVKRDEIRKLEEIAQAEEKIRTGRVILRRRCQYAVREAENETKAKLEKSPRNKESECRHNDNKIRDL
;
A
#
# COMPACT_ATOMS: atom_id res chain seq x y z
N MET A 1 -60.57 -28.40 -13.56
CA MET A 1 -60.59 -27.19 -14.41
C MET A 1 -59.16 -27.04 -14.93
N ALA A 2 -58.87 -27.64 -16.09
CA ALA A 2 -58.97 -27.06 -17.45
C ALA A 2 -57.91 -25.95 -17.62
N ASP A 3 -57.10 -25.84 -18.67
CA ASP A 3 -56.73 -26.64 -19.84
C ASP A 3 -55.44 -25.97 -20.36
N SER A 4 -54.49 -26.73 -20.93
CA SER A 4 -53.45 -26.18 -21.82
C SER A 4 -54.07 -25.97 -23.21
N PRO A 5 -53.54 -25.12 -24.15
CA PRO A 5 -52.43 -25.59 -25.00
C PRO A 5 -51.57 -24.53 -25.78
N THR A 6 -50.40 -24.99 -26.24
CA THR A 6 -49.74 -24.81 -27.57
C THR A 6 -49.37 -23.43 -28.16
N GLY A 7 -48.13 -23.34 -28.66
CA GLY A 7 -47.74 -22.42 -29.73
C GLY A 7 -46.28 -22.56 -30.21
N ALA A 8 -46.05 -23.36 -31.25
CA ALA A 8 -44.94 -23.31 -32.23
C ALA A 8 -45.58 -23.66 -33.61
N PRO A 9 -45.07 -23.32 -34.82
CA PRO A 9 -43.65 -23.24 -35.26
C PRO A 9 -43.30 -22.12 -36.33
N SER A 10 -42.06 -22.20 -36.86
CA SER A 10 -41.26 -21.43 -37.88
C SER A 10 -41.92 -21.11 -39.25
N PRO A 11 -41.30 -20.39 -40.26
CA PRO A 11 -40.07 -20.78 -41.00
C PRO A 11 -39.16 -19.70 -41.68
N ASP A 12 -37.91 -20.12 -41.97
CA ASP A 12 -36.97 -19.94 -43.10
C ASP A 12 -36.75 -18.62 -43.88
N THR A 13 -35.46 -18.30 -44.15
CA THR A 13 -34.94 -18.10 -45.54
C THR A 13 -33.39 -18.10 -45.60
N ASP A 14 -32.89 -18.84 -46.60
CA ASP A 14 -31.52 -18.97 -47.11
C ASP A 14 -30.83 -17.65 -47.52
N ALA A 15 -29.48 -17.63 -47.50
CA ALA A 15 -28.69 -17.30 -48.70
C ALA A 15 -27.17 -17.45 -48.48
N SER A 16 -26.62 -18.36 -49.27
CA SER A 16 -25.19 -18.54 -49.60
C SER A 16 -24.56 -17.31 -50.27
N GLY A 17 -23.23 -17.13 -50.10
CA GLY A 17 -22.48 -16.08 -50.80
C GLY A 17 -20.97 -16.08 -50.59
N LYS A 18 -20.27 -17.09 -51.13
CA LYS A 18 -18.80 -17.06 -51.34
C LYS A 18 -18.48 -16.18 -52.54
N LYS A 19 -17.67 -15.12 -52.39
CA LYS A 19 -16.87 -14.46 -53.47
C LYS A 19 -15.59 -13.88 -52.85
N SER A 20 -14.47 -14.60 -52.92
CA SER A 20 -13.43 -14.51 -53.96
C SER A 20 -12.50 -13.30 -53.79
N ARG A 21 -11.29 -13.60 -53.30
CA ARG A 21 -10.08 -12.77 -53.37
C ARG A 21 -9.88 -12.26 -54.81
N VAL A 22 -9.64 -10.97 -54.95
CA VAL A 22 -9.05 -10.39 -56.17
C VAL A 22 -7.69 -9.84 -55.80
N ASP A 23 -6.69 -10.31 -56.53
CA ASP A 23 -5.29 -9.95 -56.49
C ASP A 23 -5.06 -8.45 -56.64
N GLY A 24 -4.49 -7.84 -55.59
CA GLY A 24 -3.89 -6.51 -55.67
C GLY A 24 -2.55 -6.59 -56.38
N SER A 25 -2.58 -6.34 -57.69
CA SER A 25 -1.41 -6.17 -58.56
C SER A 25 -0.46 -5.11 -57.97
N ARG A 26 0.78 -5.55 -57.71
CA ARG A 26 1.88 -4.74 -57.18
C ARG A 26 2.35 -3.74 -58.23
N GLN A 27 1.85 -2.50 -58.17
CA GLN A 27 2.52 -1.40 -58.85
C GLN A 27 3.69 -0.90 -58.00
N SER A 28 4.89 -1.16 -58.53
CA SER A 28 6.20 -0.73 -58.07
C SER A 28 6.25 0.80 -57.92
N GLY A 29 6.20 1.27 -56.68
CA GLY A 29 6.46 2.67 -56.34
C GLY A 29 7.95 2.97 -56.43
N ARG A 30 8.36 3.62 -57.52
CA ARG A 30 9.68 4.22 -57.72
C ARG A 30 9.97 5.22 -56.59
N VAL A 31 10.85 4.85 -55.65
CA VAL A 31 11.30 5.73 -54.56
C VAL A 31 12.36 6.68 -55.11
N THR A 32 12.00 7.95 -55.31
CA THR A 32 12.97 9.02 -55.61
C THR A 32 13.47 9.64 -54.30
N PHE A 33 14.77 9.57 -54.04
CA PHE A 33 15.41 10.27 -52.93
C PHE A 33 15.68 11.74 -53.30
N PRO A 34 15.41 12.72 -52.43
CA PRO A 34 15.80 14.10 -52.67
C PRO A 34 17.31 14.28 -52.47
N ASN A 35 17.97 14.90 -53.46
CA ASN A 35 19.38 15.30 -53.40
C ASN A 35 19.62 16.28 -52.24
N SER A 36 20.63 16.00 -51.40
CA SER A 36 21.07 16.92 -50.36
C SER A 36 21.81 18.12 -50.97
N ALA A 37 21.21 19.29 -50.92
CA ALA A 37 21.91 20.53 -51.20
C ALA A 37 22.90 20.84 -50.06
N LYS A 38 24.19 20.86 -50.42
CA LYS A 38 25.30 21.38 -49.64
C LYS A 38 25.15 22.90 -49.55
N SER A 39 25.04 23.45 -48.34
CA SER A 39 25.27 24.87 -48.05
C SER A 39 25.96 24.90 -46.68
N GLY A 40 27.19 25.39 -46.52
CA GLY A 40 27.68 26.64 -47.06
C GLY A 40 27.73 27.62 -45.89
N SER A 41 28.79 27.53 -45.10
CA SER A 41 29.11 28.39 -43.96
C SER A 41 29.01 29.87 -44.32
N ASN A 42 28.30 30.67 -43.53
CA ASN A 42 28.58 32.10 -43.32
C ASN A 42 28.17 32.54 -41.90
N LYS A 43 29.11 33.20 -41.23
CA LYS A 43 28.99 33.90 -39.95
C LYS A 43 28.36 35.29 -40.18
N SER A 44 27.35 35.65 -39.39
CA SER A 44 27.00 37.04 -39.04
C SER A 44 26.22 37.01 -37.73
N VAL A 45 26.85 37.41 -36.61
CA VAL A 45 26.65 38.69 -35.92
C VAL A 45 25.18 38.94 -35.53
N LEU A 46 24.91 38.70 -34.25
CA LEU A 46 23.90 39.28 -33.35
C LEU A 46 22.75 40.09 -33.98
N SER A 47 21.57 39.49 -33.96
CA SER A 47 20.31 40.18 -33.65
C SER A 47 19.56 39.30 -32.66
N ASP A 48 19.43 39.78 -31.42
CA ASP A 48 18.53 39.21 -30.42
C ASP A 48 17.08 39.52 -30.81
N ASP A 49 16.16 38.69 -30.31
CA ASP A 49 14.70 38.81 -30.43
C ASP A 49 14.07 38.60 -31.81
N MET A 50 14.14 37.36 -32.32
CA MET A 50 13.01 36.77 -33.04
C MET A 50 12.92 35.30 -32.65
N VAL A 51 11.96 34.97 -31.77
CA VAL A 51 11.59 33.60 -31.42
C VAL A 51 11.37 32.82 -32.71
N PRO A 52 12.20 31.83 -33.06
CA PRO A 52 11.90 30.98 -34.18
C PRO A 52 10.65 30.22 -33.77
N GLN A 53 9.56 30.40 -34.50
CA GLN A 53 8.34 29.61 -34.37
C GLN A 53 8.66 28.18 -34.84
N GLY A 54 9.41 27.49 -34.01
CA GLY A 54 9.88 26.13 -34.22
C GLY A 54 8.74 25.18 -33.91
N ASN A 55 8.62 24.18 -34.78
CA ASN A 55 7.68 23.06 -34.66
C ASN A 55 7.60 22.60 -33.18
N PRO A 56 6.43 22.60 -32.52
CA PRO A 56 6.29 22.38 -31.07
C PRO A 56 6.83 21.03 -30.57
N SER A 57 7.11 20.11 -31.49
CA SER A 57 7.76 18.83 -31.25
C SER A 57 9.30 18.90 -31.20
N ARG A 58 9.89 20.09 -31.36
CA ARG A 58 11.33 20.32 -31.18
C ARG A 58 11.62 20.44 -29.69
N CYS A 59 12.15 19.36 -29.12
CA CYS A 59 12.61 19.30 -27.75
C CYS A 59 13.33 20.58 -27.33
N LEU A 60 12.82 21.26 -26.30
CA LEU A 60 13.46 22.42 -25.68
C LEU A 60 14.88 22.02 -25.28
N ARG A 61 15.86 22.48 -26.05
CA ARG A 61 17.28 22.19 -25.83
C ARG A 61 17.64 22.72 -24.44
N GLY A 62 17.94 21.82 -23.51
CA GLY A 62 18.60 22.17 -22.25
C GLY A 62 17.94 21.70 -20.95
N ARG A 63 16.69 21.22 -20.93
CA ARG A 63 16.07 20.76 -19.66
C ARG A 63 15.40 19.39 -19.66
N HIS A 64 15.09 18.82 -20.82
CA HIS A 64 14.60 17.45 -20.91
C HIS A 64 15.40 16.68 -21.96
N ILE A 65 16.15 15.66 -21.52
CA ILE A 65 16.80 14.74 -22.44
C ILE A 65 15.68 13.95 -23.12
N CYS A 66 15.43 14.25 -24.39
CA CYS A 66 14.38 13.57 -25.12
C CYS A 66 14.68 12.06 -25.18
N PRO A 67 13.69 11.18 -24.90
CA PRO A 67 13.88 9.73 -24.97
C PRO A 67 14.50 9.27 -26.29
N ARG A 68 14.17 9.98 -27.39
CA ARG A 68 14.77 9.79 -28.72
C ARG A 68 16.28 10.08 -28.77
N ASP A 69 16.77 11.04 -27.99
CA ASP A 69 18.20 11.34 -27.89
C ASP A 69 18.94 10.32 -27.04
N LYS A 70 18.32 9.83 -25.96
CA LYS A 70 18.86 8.68 -25.20
C LYS A 70 18.95 7.42 -26.07
N GLU A 71 17.93 7.15 -26.88
CA GLU A 71 17.94 6.04 -27.84
C GLU A 71 19.04 6.21 -28.90
N ARG A 72 19.18 7.41 -29.48
CA ARG A 72 20.26 7.73 -30.42
C ARG A 72 21.64 7.55 -29.80
N GLN A 73 21.84 7.99 -28.56
CA GLN A 73 23.10 7.83 -27.82
C GLN A 73 23.40 6.34 -27.56
N ARG A 74 22.40 5.55 -27.13
CA ARG A 74 22.55 4.10 -26.92
C ARG A 74 22.97 3.39 -28.20
N LYS A 75 22.32 3.69 -29.32
CA LYS A 75 22.67 3.13 -30.64
C LYS A 75 24.08 3.52 -31.09
N LYS A 76 24.52 4.75 -30.79
CA LYS A 76 25.89 5.20 -31.10
C LYS A 76 26.92 4.47 -30.25
N GLN A 77 26.67 4.31 -28.95
CA GLN A 77 27.55 3.55 -28.05
C GLN A 77 27.64 2.08 -28.46
N GLU A 78 26.53 1.45 -28.84
CA GLU A 78 26.51 0.07 -29.32
C GLU A 78 27.36 -0.10 -30.60
N ARG A 79 27.26 0.86 -31.54
CA ARG A 79 28.11 0.86 -32.75
C ARG A 79 29.59 1.02 -32.44
N LEU A 80 29.94 1.84 -31.45
CA LEU A 80 31.34 1.99 -31.02
C LEU A 80 31.87 0.70 -30.41
N LYS A 81 31.11 0.06 -29.53
CA LYS A 81 31.46 -1.26 -28.95
C LYS A 81 31.62 -2.32 -30.05
N GLN A 82 30.71 -2.37 -31.03
CA GLN A 82 30.81 -3.30 -32.15
C GLN A 82 32.02 -3.03 -33.06
N ARG A 83 32.51 -1.79 -33.11
CA ARG A 83 33.73 -1.43 -33.85
C ARG A 83 34.99 -1.87 -33.10
N GLU A 84 34.96 -1.82 -31.77
CA GLU A 84 36.07 -2.17 -30.88
C GLU A 84 36.31 -3.69 -30.77
N LEU A 85 35.25 -4.51 -30.90
CA LEU A 85 35.36 -5.96 -30.88
C LEU A 85 36.23 -6.51 -32.00
N LYS A 86 37.02 -7.54 -31.67
CA LYS A 86 37.85 -8.27 -32.65
C LYS A 86 36.97 -9.09 -33.59
N VAL A 87 37.49 -9.46 -34.76
CA VAL A 87 36.71 -10.14 -35.81
C VAL A 87 36.03 -11.43 -35.31
N HIS A 88 36.70 -12.20 -34.46
CA HIS A 88 36.16 -13.44 -33.90
C HIS A 88 35.09 -13.22 -32.80
N GLU A 89 35.01 -12.02 -32.22
CA GLU A 89 34.02 -11.68 -31.20
C GLU A 89 32.75 -11.04 -31.82
N LYS A 90 32.79 -10.71 -33.12
CA LYS A 90 31.66 -10.14 -33.83
C LYS A 90 30.63 -11.22 -34.12
N THR A 91 29.47 -11.09 -33.49
CA THR A 91 28.32 -11.98 -33.76
C THR A 91 27.55 -11.53 -35.00
N THR A 92 27.23 -12.47 -35.88
CA THR A 92 26.39 -12.25 -37.07
C THR A 92 24.94 -11.95 -36.66
N TYR A 93 24.21 -11.18 -37.47
CA TYR A 93 22.81 -10.83 -37.21
C TYR A 93 21.93 -12.07 -36.94
N ALA A 94 22.11 -13.14 -37.70
CA ALA A 94 21.42 -14.43 -37.49
C ALA A 94 21.70 -15.01 -36.09
N SER A 95 22.96 -14.97 -35.63
CA SER A 95 23.35 -15.42 -34.29
C SER A 95 22.69 -14.59 -33.19
N LYS A 96 22.59 -13.26 -33.36
CA LYS A 96 21.91 -12.37 -32.39
C LYS A 96 20.41 -12.61 -32.31
N VAL A 97 19.74 -12.79 -33.46
CA VAL A 97 18.30 -13.04 -33.51
C VAL A 97 17.97 -14.41 -32.91
N ASN A 98 18.77 -15.44 -33.24
CA ASN A 98 18.60 -16.78 -32.69
C ASN A 98 18.89 -16.83 -31.19
N PHE A 99 19.92 -16.14 -30.70
CA PHE A 99 20.20 -16.03 -29.26
C PHE A 99 19.05 -15.34 -28.51
N ARG A 100 18.48 -14.26 -29.08
CA ARG A 100 17.34 -13.57 -28.48
C ARG A 100 16.10 -14.46 -28.44
N ALA A 101 15.80 -15.16 -29.54
CA ALA A 101 14.69 -16.11 -29.60
C ALA A 101 14.89 -17.26 -28.59
N ALA A 102 16.09 -17.85 -28.53
CA ALA A 102 16.43 -18.90 -27.57
C ALA A 102 16.39 -18.40 -26.12
N SER A 103 16.80 -17.16 -25.83
CA SER A 103 16.73 -16.58 -24.48
C SER A 103 15.30 -16.33 -23.98
N MET A 104 14.34 -16.15 -24.90
CA MET A 104 12.91 -16.01 -24.57
C MET A 104 12.23 -17.38 -24.41
N ILE A 105 12.78 -18.42 -25.05
CA ILE A 105 12.37 -19.81 -24.87
C ILE A 105 13.15 -20.36 -23.67
N ARG A 106 12.73 -19.98 -22.46
CA ARG A 106 13.11 -20.74 -21.26
C ARG A 106 12.07 -21.84 -21.05
N PRO A 107 12.47 -23.13 -20.98
CA PRO A 107 11.57 -24.17 -20.53
C PRO A 107 11.14 -23.88 -19.08
N ALA A 108 9.89 -24.23 -18.74
CA ALA A 108 9.31 -24.05 -17.41
C ALA A 108 9.98 -24.89 -16.31
N ASP A 109 10.98 -25.72 -16.67
CA ASP A 109 11.61 -26.70 -15.78
C ASP A 109 12.98 -26.24 -15.22
N SER A 110 13.28 -24.94 -15.24
CA SER A 110 14.38 -24.35 -14.45
C SER A 110 13.85 -23.54 -13.27
N ASP A 111 12.72 -23.96 -12.70
CA ASP A 111 12.38 -23.70 -11.31
C ASP A 111 13.26 -24.63 -10.45
N GLU A 112 14.53 -24.26 -10.29
CA GLU A 112 15.36 -24.80 -9.20
C GLU A 112 14.78 -24.23 -7.90
N ASP A 113 14.34 -25.16 -7.05
CA ASP A 113 13.79 -24.97 -5.72
C ASP A 113 14.49 -23.85 -4.93
N GLY A 114 13.78 -22.74 -4.78
CA GLY A 114 14.06 -21.72 -3.78
C GLY A 114 12.99 -21.81 -2.68
N GLU A 115 13.24 -22.69 -1.71
CA GLU A 115 12.56 -22.79 -0.41
C GLU A 115 12.02 -21.43 0.06
N ALA A 116 10.70 -21.26 0.01
CA ALA A 116 10.00 -20.10 0.53
C ALA A 116 9.66 -20.31 2.01
N GLU A 117 10.70 -20.43 2.84
CA GLU A 117 10.61 -20.14 4.27
C GLU A 117 11.12 -18.72 4.52
N ASP A 118 10.22 -17.74 4.63
CA ASP A 118 10.25 -16.77 5.71
C ASP A 118 8.97 -15.93 5.73
N SER A 119 8.17 -16.13 6.79
CA SER A 119 7.17 -15.19 7.26
C SER A 119 7.83 -13.86 7.69
N ASP A 120 7.06 -12.78 7.72
CA ASP A 120 7.42 -11.49 8.35
C ASP A 120 8.36 -10.53 7.61
N LYS A 121 8.16 -10.34 6.30
CA LYS A 121 8.54 -9.07 5.63
C LYS A 121 7.32 -8.43 4.99
N ALA A 122 6.68 -7.58 5.78
CA ALA A 122 5.67 -6.64 5.31
C ALA A 122 6.17 -5.86 4.08
N VAL A 123 5.52 -6.13 2.94
CA VAL A 123 5.11 -5.16 1.91
C VAL A 123 6.13 -4.06 1.58
N ALA A 124 7.27 -4.47 1.05
CA ALA A 124 7.92 -3.67 0.01
C ALA A 124 7.77 -4.45 -1.29
N VAL A 125 6.53 -4.46 -1.82
CA VAL A 125 6.32 -4.76 -3.23
C VAL A 125 7.19 -3.75 -3.96
N LYS A 126 8.31 -4.21 -4.50
CA LYS A 126 9.12 -3.40 -5.41
C LYS A 126 8.17 -2.88 -6.47
N ASP A 127 8.25 -1.59 -6.79
CA ASP A 127 7.50 -0.96 -7.88
C ASP A 127 7.96 -1.55 -9.23
N ASP A 128 7.74 -2.84 -9.42
CA ASP A 128 8.01 -3.53 -10.65
C ASP A 128 6.91 -3.09 -11.61
N PRO A 129 7.23 -2.29 -12.63
CA PRO A 129 6.23 -1.77 -13.54
C PRO A 129 5.48 -2.91 -14.24
N GLN A 130 6.12 -4.07 -14.37
CA GLN A 130 5.52 -5.28 -14.92
C GLN A 130 4.51 -5.92 -13.96
N PHE A 131 4.75 -5.90 -12.65
CA PHE A 131 3.79 -6.33 -11.63
C PHE A 131 2.61 -5.36 -11.58
N THR A 132 2.87 -4.05 -11.56
CA THR A 132 1.82 -3.04 -11.61
C THR A 132 0.97 -3.17 -12.88
N ILE A 133 1.59 -3.34 -14.05
CA ILE A 133 0.86 -3.55 -15.31
C ILE A 133 0.08 -4.87 -15.27
N ALA A 134 0.66 -5.98 -14.80
CA ALA A 134 -0.05 -7.27 -14.72
C ALA A 134 -1.26 -7.22 -13.79
N VAL A 135 -1.13 -6.58 -12.62
CA VAL A 135 -2.21 -6.42 -11.64
C VAL A 135 -3.29 -5.44 -12.14
N THR A 136 -2.92 -4.45 -12.96
CA THR A 136 -3.86 -3.45 -13.48
C THR A 136 -4.44 -3.79 -14.86
N ARG A 137 -3.85 -4.75 -15.61
CA ARG A 137 -4.22 -5.06 -17.00
C ARG A 137 -5.61 -5.65 -17.14
N ASP A 138 -5.95 -6.59 -16.25
CA ASP A 138 -7.20 -7.36 -16.30
C ASP A 138 -8.20 -6.93 -15.22
N ARG A 139 -7.83 -5.94 -14.39
CA ARG A 139 -8.84 -5.23 -13.62
C ARG A 139 -9.71 -4.50 -14.63
N HIS A 140 -10.91 -5.02 -14.84
CA HIS A 140 -12.02 -4.23 -15.32
C HIS A 140 -12.13 -3.05 -14.35
N VAL A 141 -11.46 -1.94 -14.70
CA VAL A 141 -11.85 -0.63 -14.24
C VAL A 141 -13.23 -0.50 -14.84
N GLU A 142 -14.24 -0.92 -14.06
CA GLU A 142 -15.62 -0.58 -14.33
C GLU A 142 -15.58 0.88 -14.78
N LYS A 143 -16.18 1.18 -15.92
CA LYS A 143 -16.26 2.54 -16.44
C LYS A 143 -17.23 3.31 -15.53
N GLU A 144 -16.93 3.39 -14.24
CA GLU A 144 -17.64 4.24 -13.30
C GLU A 144 -17.43 5.66 -13.82
N SER A 145 -18.54 6.38 -13.98
CA SER A 145 -18.48 7.81 -14.29
C SER A 145 -17.60 8.49 -13.24
N LEU A 146 -16.89 9.57 -13.60
CA LEU A 146 -16.08 10.33 -12.63
C LEU A 146 -16.92 10.72 -11.39
N ALA A 147 -18.21 10.97 -11.60
CA ALA A 147 -19.16 11.22 -10.51
C ALA A 147 -19.30 10.02 -9.54
N GLU A 148 -19.42 8.80 -10.06
CA GLU A 148 -19.55 7.57 -9.27
C GLU A 148 -18.26 7.28 -8.50
N TYR A 149 -17.10 7.46 -9.15
CA TYR A 149 -15.81 7.34 -8.48
C TYR A 149 -15.67 8.33 -7.31
N ILE A 150 -16.04 9.59 -7.52
CA ILE A 150 -16.00 10.61 -6.47
C ILE A 150 -16.95 10.23 -5.33
N GLN A 151 -18.17 9.79 -5.65
CA GLN A 151 -19.17 9.36 -4.67
C GLN A 151 -18.64 8.20 -3.83
N LYS A 152 -18.12 7.14 -4.46
CA LYS A 152 -17.53 5.97 -3.82
C LYS A 152 -16.35 6.33 -2.92
N LYS A 153 -15.49 7.27 -3.36
CA LYS A 153 -14.38 7.77 -2.54
C LYS A 153 -14.87 8.57 -1.34
N ARG A 154 -15.91 9.39 -1.49
CA ARG A 154 -16.53 10.12 -0.37
C ARG A 154 -17.16 9.17 0.63
N GLU A 155 -17.88 8.16 0.17
CA GLU A 155 -18.49 7.14 1.04
C GLU A 155 -17.43 6.35 1.81
N MET A 156 -16.39 5.89 1.12
CA MET A 156 -15.25 5.22 1.76
C MET A 156 -14.57 6.13 2.80
N PHE A 157 -14.35 7.42 2.48
CA PHE A 157 -13.78 8.38 3.43
C PHE A 157 -14.69 8.63 4.64
N LEU A 158 -16.00 8.77 4.42
CA LEU A 158 -16.97 8.98 5.49
C LEU A 158 -17.01 7.79 6.46
N VAL A 159 -16.98 6.57 5.93
CA VAL A 159 -16.91 5.35 6.75
C VAL A 159 -15.61 5.31 7.55
N GLN A 160 -14.46 5.58 6.93
CA GLN A 160 -13.17 5.61 7.63
C GLN A 160 -13.13 6.68 8.71
N TYR A 161 -13.58 7.90 8.41
CA TYR A 161 -13.63 9.01 9.35
C TYR A 161 -14.56 8.70 10.53
N SER A 162 -15.78 8.23 10.26
CA SER A 162 -16.74 7.90 11.32
C SER A 162 -16.26 6.76 12.21
N LEU A 163 -15.57 5.76 11.67
CA LEU A 163 -14.92 4.72 12.47
C LEU A 163 -13.77 5.27 13.30
N GLY A 164 -12.94 6.16 12.73
CA GLY A 164 -11.84 6.82 13.45
C GLY A 164 -12.35 7.61 14.65
N VAL A 165 -13.27 8.55 14.41
CA VAL A 165 -13.87 9.38 15.47
C VAL A 165 -14.54 8.53 16.55
N LYS A 166 -15.31 7.49 16.16
CA LYS A 166 -15.94 6.60 17.15
C LYS A 166 -14.91 5.85 17.99
N ARG A 167 -13.84 5.32 17.39
CA ARG A 167 -12.77 4.63 18.12
C ARG A 167 -12.04 5.56 19.07
N ASP A 168 -11.77 6.79 18.63
CA ASP A 168 -11.09 7.79 19.46
C ASP A 168 -11.97 8.23 20.64
N GLU A 169 -13.27 8.43 20.41
CA GLU A 169 -14.21 8.76 21.48
C GLU A 169 -14.35 7.60 22.48
N ILE A 170 -14.44 6.35 21.99
CA ILE A 170 -14.45 5.16 22.86
C ILE A 170 -13.19 5.11 23.73
N ARG A 171 -12.00 5.29 23.16
CA ARG A 171 -10.74 5.28 23.92
C ARG A 171 -10.72 6.36 25.00
N LYS A 172 -11.19 7.57 24.68
CA LYS A 172 -11.28 8.67 25.64
C LYS A 172 -12.22 8.34 26.80
N LEU A 173 -13.38 7.76 26.49
CA LEU A 173 -14.35 7.34 27.52
C LEU A 173 -13.82 6.17 28.36
N GLU A 174 -13.14 5.21 27.74
CA GLU A 174 -12.48 4.10 28.44
C GLU A 174 -11.40 4.58 29.40
N GLU A 175 -10.59 5.57 29.00
CA GLU A 175 -9.55 6.16 29.86
C GLU A 175 -10.18 6.85 31.08
N ILE A 176 -11.24 7.63 30.88
CA ILE A 176 -11.98 8.27 31.98
C ILE A 176 -12.58 7.22 32.91
N ALA A 177 -13.26 6.21 32.36
CA ALA A 177 -13.88 5.15 33.16
C ALA A 177 -12.83 4.37 33.98
N GLN A 178 -11.68 4.05 33.40
CA GLN A 178 -10.58 3.39 34.11
C GLN A 178 -9.98 4.29 35.21
N ALA A 179 -9.81 5.58 34.95
CA ALA A 179 -9.33 6.53 35.95
C ALA A 179 -10.30 6.62 37.14
N GLU A 180 -11.60 6.72 36.87
CA GLU A 180 -12.63 6.74 37.90
C GLU A 180 -12.69 5.43 38.70
N GLU A 181 -12.57 4.27 38.05
CA GLU A 181 -12.56 2.96 38.70
C GLU A 181 -11.35 2.80 39.63
N LYS A 182 -10.16 3.26 39.20
CA LYS A 182 -8.95 3.34 40.05
C LYS A 182 -9.13 4.24 41.26
N ILE A 183 -9.74 5.42 41.08
CA ILE A 183 -10.01 6.33 42.20
C ILE A 183 -11.03 5.71 43.15
N ARG A 184 -12.09 5.08 42.63
CA ARG A 184 -13.13 4.43 43.43
C ARG A 184 -12.57 3.28 44.25
N THR A 185 -11.78 2.40 43.65
CA THR A 185 -11.12 1.29 44.35
C THR A 185 -10.15 1.82 45.42
N GLY A 186 -9.34 2.83 45.09
CA GLY A 186 -8.48 3.52 46.04
C GLY A 186 -9.25 4.10 47.24
N ARG A 187 -10.39 4.75 47.00
CA ARG A 187 -11.28 5.26 48.06
C ARG A 187 -11.83 4.15 48.95
N VAL A 188 -12.25 3.01 48.38
CA VAL A 188 -12.74 1.87 49.16
C VAL A 188 -11.63 1.28 50.03
N ILE A 189 -10.42 1.12 49.47
CA ILE A 189 -9.25 0.64 50.23
C ILE A 189 -8.93 1.59 51.38
N LEU A 190 -8.87 2.91 51.10
CA LEU A 190 -8.60 3.91 52.12
C LEU A 190 -9.67 3.89 53.22
N ARG A 191 -10.95 3.83 52.85
CA ARG A 191 -12.07 3.73 53.80
C ARG A 191 -11.93 2.49 54.70
N ARG A 192 -11.61 1.33 54.12
CA ARG A 192 -11.36 0.11 54.89
C ARG A 192 -10.19 0.31 55.86
N ARG A 193 -9.06 0.85 55.40
CA ARG A 193 -7.90 1.13 56.26
C ARG A 193 -8.24 2.05 57.43
N CYS A 194 -8.98 3.13 57.19
CA CYS A 194 -9.45 4.02 58.25
C CYS A 194 -10.36 3.30 59.26
N GLN A 195 -11.29 2.46 58.78
CA GLN A 195 -12.15 1.66 59.66
C GLN A 195 -11.35 0.70 60.55
N TYR A 196 -10.32 0.05 60.00
CA TYR A 196 -9.43 -0.81 60.78
C TYR A 196 -8.69 -0.02 61.86
N ALA A 197 -8.12 1.15 61.52
CA ALA A 197 -7.41 1.99 62.48
C ALA A 197 -8.33 2.49 63.61
N VAL A 198 -9.57 2.88 63.29
CA VAL A 198 -10.57 3.28 64.30
C VAL A 198 -10.88 2.11 65.24
N ARG A 199 -11.11 0.91 64.69
CA ARG A 199 -11.39 -0.29 65.49
C ARG A 199 -10.22 -0.66 66.41
N GLU A 200 -8.99 -0.51 65.94
CA GLU A 200 -7.78 -0.74 66.74
C GLU A 200 -7.71 0.23 67.93
N ALA A 201 -7.90 1.54 67.69
CA ALA A 201 -7.95 2.54 68.74
C ALA A 201 -9.10 2.30 69.75
N GLU A 202 -10.28 1.89 69.27
CA GLU A 202 -11.40 1.50 70.13
C GLU A 202 -11.06 0.28 71.01
N ASN A 203 -10.39 -0.72 70.45
CA ASN A 203 -9.98 -1.90 71.21
C ASN A 203 -8.93 -1.56 72.26
N GLU A 204 -7.95 -0.71 71.92
CA GLU A 204 -6.96 -0.24 72.89
C GLU A 204 -7.58 0.57 74.03
N THR A 205 -8.51 1.47 73.72
CA THR A 205 -9.19 2.29 74.74
C THR A 205 -10.07 1.43 75.64
N LYS A 206 -10.82 0.47 75.09
CA LYS A 206 -11.57 -0.52 75.86
C LYS A 206 -10.66 -1.36 76.76
N ALA A 207 -9.54 -1.86 76.23
CA ALA A 207 -8.58 -2.64 77.01
C ALA A 207 -7.95 -1.82 78.15
N LYS A 208 -7.62 -0.55 77.91
CA LYS A 208 -7.11 0.37 78.95
C LYS A 208 -8.18 0.65 80.01
N LEU A 209 -9.44 0.87 79.60
CA LEU A 209 -10.56 1.08 80.51
C LEU A 209 -10.85 -0.15 81.38
N GLU A 210 -10.71 -1.36 80.85
CA GLU A 210 -10.95 -2.60 81.60
C GLU A 210 -9.80 -2.99 82.54
N LYS A 211 -8.55 -2.70 82.18
CA LYS A 211 -7.37 -2.94 83.03
C LYS A 211 -7.32 -2.01 84.25
N SER A 212 -7.80 -0.77 84.12
CA SER A 212 -7.83 0.23 85.20
C SER A 212 -8.59 -0.23 86.47
N PRO A 213 -9.87 -0.67 86.40
CA PRO A 213 -10.60 -1.16 87.57
C PRO A 213 -10.04 -2.49 88.07
N ARG A 214 -9.57 -3.40 87.20
CA ARG A 214 -8.94 -4.65 87.65
C ARG A 214 -7.67 -4.42 88.45
N ASN A 215 -6.83 -3.47 88.03
CA ASN A 215 -5.64 -3.10 88.79
C ASN A 215 -6.03 -2.49 90.15
N LYS A 216 -7.01 -1.58 90.18
CA LYS A 216 -7.51 -0.99 91.43
C LYS A 216 -8.13 -2.04 92.37
N GLU A 217 -8.92 -2.97 91.85
CA GLU A 217 -9.50 -4.08 92.62
C GLU A 217 -8.40 -5.00 93.17
N SER A 218 -7.38 -5.31 92.37
CA SER A 218 -6.25 -6.11 92.83
C SER A 218 -5.43 -5.42 93.92
N GLU A 219 -5.29 -4.09 93.84
CA GLU A 219 -4.60 -3.27 94.84
C GLU A 219 -5.41 -3.16 96.15
N CYS A 220 -6.72 -2.96 96.07
CA CYS A 220 -7.61 -3.02 97.24
C CYS A 220 -7.54 -4.40 97.92
N ARG A 221 -7.64 -5.49 97.16
CA ARG A 221 -7.52 -6.85 97.69
C ARG A 221 -6.16 -7.12 98.33
N HIS A 222 -5.08 -6.59 97.75
CA HIS A 222 -3.74 -6.74 98.31
C HIS A 222 -3.62 -6.00 99.65
N ASN A 223 -4.16 -4.78 99.75
CA ASN A 223 -4.16 -4.01 100.99
C ASN A 223 -5.02 -4.66 102.08
N ASP A 224 -6.20 -5.19 101.74
CA ASP A 224 -7.07 -5.89 102.70
C ASP A 224 -6.41 -7.15 103.29
N ASN A 225 -5.71 -7.92 102.45
CA ASN A 225 -4.94 -9.08 102.92
C ASN A 225 -3.79 -8.66 103.85
N LYS A 226 -3.09 -7.57 103.52
CA LYS A 226 -2.01 -7.04 104.35
C LYS A 226 -2.47 -6.56 105.72
N ILE A 227 -3.71 -6.06 105.83
CA ILE A 227 -4.32 -5.68 107.11
C ILE A 227 -4.74 -6.91 107.93
N ARG A 228 -5.13 -8.02 107.28
CA ARG A 228 -5.46 -9.28 107.98
C ARG A 228 -4.24 -9.99 108.59
N ASP A 229 -3.06 -9.77 108.03
CA ASP A 229 -1.82 -10.45 108.44
C ASP A 229 -1.04 -9.67 109.53
N LEU A 230 -1.58 -8.56 110.06
CA LEU A 230 -1.06 -7.76 111.18
C LEU A 230 -1.85 -8.02 112.47
#